data_AF-A0A2V5QH15-F1
#
_entry.id   AF-A0A2V5QH15-F1
#
_cell.length_a   1.000
_cell.length_b   1.000
_cell.length_c   1.000
_cell.angle_alpha   90.00
_cell.angle_beta   90.00
_cell.angle_gamma   90.00
#
_symmetry.space_group_name_H-M   'P 1'
#
loop_
_entity.id
_entity.type
_entity.pdbx_description
1 polymer ?
#
loop_
_entity_poly.entity_id
_entity_poly.type
_entity_poly.pdbx_seq_one_letter_code
_entity_poly.pdbx_strand_id
1 'polypeptide(L)'
;RAGTIHLGGTLEEIAAAERDIAQGKLPQRPFVLVAQQSLFDETRAPHGQHTLWAYAHVPFGCNIDLSSKIEAQIERFAPGFRDCILARHKTGTNELEKSNSNLVGGDISGGAASLWQLIARPVCSPTPYRTPLRGVYLCSSSTPPGGGVHGMCGYHAARAALRDIFAKR
;
A
#
# COMPACT_ATOMS: atom_id res chain seq x y z
N ARG A 1 -13.35 10.29 15.86
CA ARG A 1 -12.97 8.87 15.68
C ARG A 1 -12.10 8.79 14.42
N ALA A 2 -11.08 7.94 14.39
CA ALA A 2 -10.20 7.79 13.22
C ALA A 2 -10.68 6.64 12.32
N GLY A 3 -10.63 6.80 11.00
CA GLY A 3 -10.96 5.73 10.04
C GLY A 3 -9.81 4.79 9.73
N THR A 4 -8.57 5.32 9.82
CA THR A 4 -7.33 4.57 9.66
C THR A 4 -6.37 4.93 10.79
N ILE A 5 -5.68 3.92 11.31
CA ILE A 5 -4.72 4.03 12.40
C ILE A 5 -3.41 3.36 11.96
N HIS A 6 -2.30 4.05 12.20
CA HIS A 6 -0.94 3.55 12.04
C HIS A 6 -0.48 2.93 13.35
N LEU A 7 -0.61 1.60 13.47
CA LEU A 7 -0.42 0.84 14.70
C LEU A 7 1.00 0.28 14.79
N GLY A 8 1.90 1.03 15.42
CA GLY A 8 3.31 0.63 15.58
C GLY A 8 3.91 0.81 16.97
N GLY A 9 3.18 1.42 17.91
CA GLY A 9 3.74 1.81 19.21
C GLY A 9 4.50 3.14 19.12
N THR A 10 5.73 3.18 19.62
CA THR A 10 6.55 4.40 19.53
C THR A 10 7.16 4.59 18.14
N LEU A 11 7.68 5.78 17.85
CA LEU A 11 8.38 6.06 16.60
C LEU A 11 9.61 5.14 16.43
N GLU A 12 10.31 4.84 17.52
CA GLU A 12 11.47 3.95 17.54
C GLU A 12 11.09 2.51 17.19
N GLU A 13 9.95 2.01 17.69
CA GLU A 13 9.42 0.69 17.33
C GLU A 13 9.07 0.64 15.85
N ILE A 14 8.40 1.67 15.32
CA ILE A 14 8.08 1.78 13.88
C ILE A 14 9.35 1.79 13.05
N ALA A 15 10.31 2.66 13.38
CA ALA A 15 11.55 2.80 12.65
C ALA A 15 12.39 1.51 12.69
N ALA A 16 12.39 0.77 13.80
CA ALA A 16 13.03 -0.53 13.89
C ALA A 16 12.35 -1.57 12.98
N ALA A 17 11.02 -1.65 13.01
CA ALA A 17 10.27 -2.58 12.18
C ALA A 17 10.49 -2.33 10.69
N GLU A 18 10.42 -1.07 10.24
CA GLU A 18 10.66 -0.71 8.84
C GLU A 18 12.11 -0.95 8.41
N ARG A 19 13.09 -0.76 9.31
CA ARG A 19 14.50 -1.12 9.03
C ARG A 19 14.68 -2.61 8.85
N ASP A 20 14.03 -3.45 9.66
CA ASP A 20 14.09 -4.90 9.49
C ASP A 20 13.56 -5.30 8.11
N ILE A 21 12.39 -4.76 7.71
CA ILE A 21 11.79 -5.01 6.40
C ILE A 21 12.72 -4.58 5.26
N ALA A 22 13.32 -3.39 5.36
CA ALA A 22 14.27 -2.89 4.37
C ALA A 22 15.54 -3.77 4.25
N GLN A 23 15.88 -4.52 5.30
CA GLN A 23 16.96 -5.51 5.31
C GLN A 23 16.51 -6.93 4.95
N GLY A 24 15.24 -7.11 4.54
CA GLY A 24 14.68 -8.41 4.19
C GLY A 24 14.33 -9.30 5.40
N LYS A 25 14.23 -8.72 6.61
CA LYS A 25 13.92 -9.43 7.86
C LYS A 25 12.49 -9.13 8.30
N LEU A 26 11.82 -10.14 8.86
CA LEU A 26 10.49 -9.94 9.45
C LEU A 26 10.62 -9.42 10.89
N PRO A 27 10.00 -8.28 11.24
CA PRO A 27 10.05 -7.76 12.60
C PRO A 27 9.25 -8.65 13.57
N GLN A 28 9.66 -8.64 14.84
CA GLN A 28 8.89 -9.31 15.89
C GLN A 28 7.52 -8.67 16.05
N ARG A 29 7.48 -7.33 16.06
CA ARG A 29 6.30 -6.47 16.18
C ARG A 29 6.17 -5.62 14.92
N PRO A 30 5.30 -6.01 13.97
CA PRO A 30 5.18 -5.28 12.70
C PRO A 30 4.52 -3.91 12.92
N PHE A 31 4.87 -2.97 12.04
CA PHE A 31 4.03 -1.80 11.80
C PHE A 31 2.79 -2.24 11.02
N VAL A 32 1.61 -1.93 11.55
CA VAL A 32 0.32 -2.36 10.98
C VAL A 32 -0.53 -1.15 10.65
N LEU A 33 -1.00 -1.05 9.40
CA LEU A 33 -2.08 -0.14 9.06
C LEU A 33 -3.40 -0.85 9.35
N VAL A 34 -4.27 -0.19 10.11
CA VAL A 34 -5.60 -0.72 10.49
C VAL A 34 -6.65 0.29 10.06
N ALA A 35 -7.69 -0.16 9.36
CA ALA A 35 -8.81 0.66 8.96
C ALA A 35 -10.15 0.00 9.32
N GLN A 36 -11.09 0.81 9.81
CA GLN A 36 -12.42 0.38 10.22
C GLN A 36 -13.49 1.25 9.55
N GLN A 37 -13.83 0.90 8.31
CA GLN A 37 -14.71 1.69 7.45
C GLN A 37 -16.16 1.71 7.96
N SER A 38 -16.59 0.62 8.61
CA SER A 38 -17.95 0.48 9.18
C SER A 38 -18.31 1.52 10.25
N LEU A 39 -17.32 2.30 10.75
CA LEU A 39 -17.59 3.45 11.62
C LEU A 39 -18.14 4.68 10.89
N PHE A 40 -17.99 4.71 9.56
CA PHE A 40 -18.35 5.83 8.69
C PHE A 40 -19.36 5.44 7.61
N ASP A 41 -19.49 4.14 7.35
CA ASP A 41 -20.48 3.58 6.43
C ASP A 41 -21.02 2.28 7.02
N GLU A 42 -22.19 2.37 7.68
CA GLU A 42 -22.83 1.24 8.36
C GLU A 42 -23.25 0.13 7.40
N THR A 43 -23.38 0.42 6.09
CA THR A 43 -23.72 -0.60 5.08
C THR A 43 -22.59 -1.61 4.83
N ARG A 44 -21.38 -1.31 5.32
CA ARG A 44 -20.19 -2.15 5.18
C ARG A 44 -20.20 -3.39 6.06
N ALA A 45 -21.08 -3.46 7.08
CA ALA A 45 -21.16 -4.58 8.00
C ALA A 45 -22.63 -4.86 8.39
N PRO A 46 -22.98 -6.10 8.79
CA PRO A 46 -24.25 -6.37 9.45
C PRO A 46 -24.43 -5.50 10.69
N HIS A 47 -25.70 -5.25 11.06
CA HIS A 47 -26.03 -4.44 12.23
C HIS A 47 -25.34 -4.98 13.50
N GLY A 48 -24.67 -4.09 14.24
CA GLY A 48 -23.92 -4.43 15.46
C GLY A 48 -22.56 -5.10 15.23
N GLN A 49 -22.11 -5.25 13.97
CA GLN A 49 -20.82 -5.83 13.62
C GLN A 49 -19.92 -4.79 12.93
N HIS A 50 -18.64 -5.14 12.77
CA HIS A 50 -17.66 -4.28 12.11
C HIS A 50 -16.79 -5.06 11.13
N THR A 51 -16.47 -4.45 10.00
CA THR A 51 -15.35 -4.87 9.16
C THR A 51 -14.07 -4.18 9.59
N LEU A 52 -12.99 -4.94 9.68
CA LEU A 52 -11.65 -4.44 9.92
C LEU A 52 -10.74 -4.86 8.76
N TRP A 53 -10.01 -3.91 8.20
CA TRP A 53 -8.96 -4.17 7.22
C TRP A 53 -7.61 -3.85 7.82
N ALA A 54 -6.64 -4.74 7.67
CA ALA A 54 -5.29 -4.51 8.17
C ALA A 54 -4.23 -5.13 7.25
N TYR A 55 -3.08 -4.49 7.17
CA TYR A 55 -1.89 -5.07 6.55
C TYR A 55 -0.62 -4.61 7.28
N ALA A 56 0.44 -5.38 7.10
CA ALA A 56 1.78 -5.05 7.55
C ALA A 56 2.74 -5.03 6.37
N HIS A 57 3.83 -4.28 6.47
CA HIS A 57 4.92 -4.38 5.51
C HIS A 57 5.66 -5.71 5.70
N VAL A 58 6.06 -6.32 4.59
CA VAL A 58 6.82 -7.57 4.52
C VAL A 58 7.96 -7.41 3.51
N PRO A 59 9.05 -8.19 3.60
CA PRO A 59 10.06 -8.23 2.54
C PRO A 59 9.45 -8.55 1.18
N PHE A 60 10.05 -8.02 0.11
CA PHE A 60 9.62 -8.30 -1.26
C PHE A 60 9.57 -9.82 -1.54
N GLY A 61 8.45 -10.31 -2.07
CA GLY A 61 8.24 -11.74 -2.33
C GLY A 61 8.09 -12.61 -1.08
N CYS A 62 7.87 -12.03 0.11
CA CYS A 62 7.66 -12.79 1.34
C CYS A 62 6.37 -13.59 1.29
N ASN A 63 6.45 -14.92 1.43
CA ASN A 63 5.32 -15.84 1.39
C ASN A 63 4.83 -16.30 2.78
N ILE A 64 5.28 -15.64 3.84
CA ILE A 64 4.97 -16.01 5.23
C ILE A 64 3.61 -15.39 5.62
N ASP A 65 2.74 -16.19 6.24
CA ASP A 65 1.47 -15.67 6.80
C ASP A 65 1.73 -14.87 8.08
N LEU A 66 1.49 -13.56 8.02
CA LEU A 66 1.63 -12.65 9.16
C LEU A 66 0.34 -12.45 9.97
N SER A 67 -0.75 -13.14 9.66
CA SER A 67 -2.06 -12.94 10.32
C SER A 67 -1.95 -12.94 11.84
N SER A 68 -1.30 -13.94 12.42
CA SER A 68 -1.14 -14.05 13.87
C SER A 68 -0.31 -12.92 14.48
N LYS A 69 0.68 -12.39 13.74
CA LYS A 69 1.50 -11.24 14.15
C LYS A 69 0.71 -9.93 14.08
N ILE A 70 -0.11 -9.75 13.04
CA ILE A 70 -1.01 -8.61 12.91
C ILE A 70 -2.05 -8.63 14.03
N GLU A 71 -2.71 -9.76 14.26
CA GLU A 71 -3.69 -9.94 15.35
C GLU A 71 -3.02 -9.73 16.72
N ALA A 72 -1.77 -10.18 16.92
CA ALA A 72 -1.01 -9.92 18.15
C ALA A 72 -0.70 -8.45 18.38
N GLN A 73 -0.34 -7.75 17.31
CA GLN A 73 -0.07 -6.32 17.39
C GLN A 73 -1.34 -5.56 17.73
N ILE A 74 -2.49 -5.91 17.14
CA ILE A 74 -3.79 -5.29 17.49
C ILE A 74 -4.16 -5.61 18.95
N GLU A 75 -4.09 -6.87 19.37
CA GLU A 75 -4.39 -7.30 20.74
C GLU A 75 -3.60 -6.50 21.79
N ARG A 76 -2.31 -6.22 21.52
CA ARG A 76 -1.44 -5.45 22.43
C ARG A 76 -2.04 -4.07 22.77
N PHE A 77 -2.75 -3.43 21.83
CA PHE A 77 -3.34 -2.11 22.02
C PHE A 77 -4.86 -2.16 22.25
N ALA A 78 -5.51 -3.28 21.95
CA ALA A 78 -6.93 -3.53 22.17
C ALA A 78 -7.13 -4.95 22.74
N PRO A 79 -6.91 -5.16 24.05
CA PRO A 79 -7.12 -6.45 24.69
C PRO A 79 -8.56 -6.96 24.52
N GLY A 80 -8.71 -8.24 24.20
CA GLY A 80 -9.98 -8.89 23.83
C GLY A 80 -10.30 -8.83 22.34
N PHE A 81 -9.47 -8.19 21.51
CA PHE A 81 -9.69 -8.07 20.06
C PHE A 81 -9.89 -9.44 19.39
N ARG A 82 -9.04 -10.41 19.71
CA ARG A 82 -9.11 -11.75 19.08
C ARG A 82 -10.43 -12.46 19.34
N ASP A 83 -11.04 -12.23 20.51
CA ASP A 83 -12.31 -12.82 20.89
C ASP A 83 -13.49 -12.23 20.07
N CYS A 84 -13.29 -11.07 19.45
CA CYS A 84 -14.29 -10.42 18.59
C CYS A 84 -14.21 -10.87 17.11
N ILE A 85 -13.23 -11.70 16.72
CA ILE A 85 -13.04 -12.09 15.31
C ILE A 85 -14.04 -13.19 14.93
N LEU A 86 -15.09 -12.83 14.19
CA LEU A 86 -16.08 -13.77 13.68
C LEU A 86 -15.60 -14.53 12.43
N ALA A 87 -14.87 -13.85 11.56
CA ALA A 87 -14.34 -14.41 10.32
C ALA A 87 -13.09 -13.62 9.88
N ARG A 88 -12.24 -14.27 9.08
CA ARG A 88 -11.06 -13.64 8.48
C ARG A 88 -10.92 -14.02 7.02
N HIS A 89 -10.48 -13.04 6.21
CA HIS A 89 -10.00 -13.27 4.85
C HIS A 89 -8.57 -12.77 4.76
N LYS A 90 -7.70 -13.54 4.11
CA LYS A 90 -6.27 -13.27 4.03
C LYS A 90 -5.86 -13.20 2.57
N THR A 91 -4.99 -12.26 2.24
CA THR A 91 -4.36 -12.18 0.93
C THR A 91 -2.86 -11.99 1.15
N GLY A 92 -2.08 -13.03 0.84
CA GLY A 92 -0.63 -12.96 0.86
C GLY A 92 -0.07 -12.27 -0.38
N THR A 93 1.24 -12.07 -0.41
CA THR A 93 1.95 -11.43 -1.53
C THR A 93 1.78 -12.19 -2.84
N ASN A 94 1.88 -13.53 -2.78
CA ASN A 94 1.70 -14.41 -3.94
C ASN A 94 0.26 -14.34 -4.48
N GLU A 95 -0.73 -14.29 -3.59
CA GLU A 95 -2.14 -14.13 -3.97
C GLU A 95 -2.39 -12.76 -4.60
N LEU A 96 -1.75 -11.69 -4.09
CA LEU A 96 -1.80 -10.36 -4.70
C LEU A 96 -1.24 -10.40 -6.13
N GLU A 97 -0.04 -10.94 -6.33
CA GLU A 97 0.57 -11.05 -7.67
C GLU A 97 -0.26 -11.92 -8.63
N LYS A 98 -0.81 -13.04 -8.15
CA LYS A 98 -1.71 -13.90 -8.94
C LYS A 98 -2.99 -13.17 -9.35
N SER A 99 -3.53 -12.32 -8.46
CA SER A 99 -4.75 -11.55 -8.75
C SER A 99 -4.50 -10.39 -9.71
N ASN A 100 -3.28 -9.85 -9.74
CA ASN A 100 -2.88 -8.75 -10.61
C ASN A 100 -1.38 -8.83 -10.87
N SER A 101 -1.00 -9.21 -12.10
CA SER A 101 0.40 -9.39 -12.50
C SER A 101 1.25 -8.12 -12.42
N ASN A 102 0.65 -6.94 -12.21
CA ASN A 102 1.40 -5.71 -11.93
C ASN A 102 1.92 -5.65 -10.49
N LEU A 103 1.40 -6.48 -9.57
CA LEU A 103 1.76 -6.53 -8.16
C LEU A 103 2.88 -7.54 -7.91
N VAL A 104 3.97 -7.42 -8.67
CA VAL A 104 5.12 -8.35 -8.60
C VAL A 104 5.64 -8.42 -7.16
N GLY A 105 5.83 -9.62 -6.62
CA GLY A 105 6.26 -9.86 -5.24
C GLY A 105 5.26 -9.37 -4.18
N GLY A 106 4.02 -9.07 -4.57
CA GLY A 106 2.99 -8.45 -3.72
C GLY A 106 3.12 -6.94 -3.56
N ASP A 107 3.95 -6.26 -4.37
CA ASP A 107 4.21 -4.82 -4.23
C ASP A 107 3.07 -3.96 -4.78
N ILE A 108 2.25 -3.42 -3.86
CA ILE A 108 1.13 -2.51 -4.18
C ILE A 108 1.58 -1.12 -4.66
N SER A 109 2.85 -0.75 -4.43
CA SER A 109 3.40 0.54 -4.85
C SER A 109 4.10 0.47 -6.20
N GLY A 110 4.31 -0.73 -6.75
CA GLY A 110 5.00 -0.96 -8.02
C GLY A 110 6.46 -0.46 -8.03
N GLY A 111 7.12 -0.51 -6.88
CA GLY A 111 8.48 -0.05 -6.63
C GLY A 111 8.68 0.57 -5.23
N ALA A 112 9.92 0.53 -4.75
CA ALA A 112 10.33 1.03 -3.44
C ALA A 112 10.13 2.56 -3.28
N ALA A 113 9.74 2.99 -2.06
CA ALA A 113 9.66 4.40 -1.69
C ALA A 113 11.04 5.01 -1.35
N SER A 114 12.00 4.92 -2.28
CA SER A 114 13.33 5.52 -2.12
C SER A 114 13.41 6.89 -2.79
N LEU A 115 14.35 7.73 -2.35
CA LEU A 115 14.62 9.03 -2.98
C LEU A 115 14.93 8.88 -4.48
N TRP A 116 15.65 7.80 -4.84
CA TRP A 116 15.94 7.52 -6.24
C TRP A 116 14.69 7.19 -7.04
N GLN A 117 13.80 6.34 -6.51
CA GLN A 117 12.54 6.04 -7.20
C GLN A 117 11.60 7.24 -7.24
N LEU A 118 11.64 8.15 -6.27
CA LEU A 118 10.84 9.37 -6.32
C LEU A 118 11.17 10.24 -7.56
N ILE A 119 12.43 10.26 -7.97
CA ILE A 119 12.92 11.12 -9.07
C ILE A 119 13.01 10.34 -10.40
N ALA A 120 13.35 9.05 -10.35
CA ALA A 120 13.75 8.29 -11.52
C ALA A 120 12.83 7.10 -11.86
N ARG A 121 11.64 6.96 -11.24
CA ARG A 121 10.66 5.95 -11.66
C ARG A 121 9.75 6.45 -12.80
N PRO A 122 9.40 5.63 -13.80
CA PRO A 122 10.02 4.35 -14.14
C PRO A 122 11.37 4.54 -14.87
N VAL A 123 11.61 5.74 -15.40
CA VAL A 123 12.86 6.15 -16.05
C VAL A 123 13.24 7.55 -15.58
N CYS A 124 14.54 7.85 -15.50
CA CYS A 124 15.03 9.20 -15.22
C CYS A 124 14.76 10.10 -16.44
N SER A 125 13.70 10.90 -16.36
CA SER A 125 13.23 11.74 -17.46
C SER A 125 12.51 12.98 -16.93
N PRO A 126 12.64 14.14 -17.61
CA PRO A 126 11.82 15.32 -17.30
C PRO A 126 10.33 15.09 -17.59
N THR A 127 9.98 14.06 -18.38
CA THR A 127 8.59 13.64 -18.64
C THR A 127 8.42 12.14 -18.44
N PRO A 128 8.40 11.66 -17.18
CA PRO A 128 8.40 10.22 -16.85
C PRO A 128 7.09 9.49 -17.21
N TYR A 129 6.08 10.24 -17.68
CA TYR A 129 4.78 9.73 -18.12
C TYR A 129 4.75 9.33 -19.60
N ARG A 130 5.75 9.72 -20.40
CA ARG A 130 5.81 9.38 -21.83
C ARG A 130 6.41 8.00 -22.03
N THR A 131 5.84 7.24 -22.95
CA THR A 131 6.48 6.02 -23.47
C THR A 131 7.17 6.32 -24.80
N PRO A 132 8.05 5.42 -25.30
CA PRO A 132 8.59 5.52 -26.65
C PRO A 132 7.53 5.46 -27.76
N LEU A 133 6.36 4.89 -27.47
CA LEU A 133 5.25 4.82 -28.41
C LEU A 133 4.47 6.14 -28.41
N ARG A 134 4.37 6.77 -29.59
CA ARG A 134 3.62 8.01 -29.75
C ARG A 134 2.16 7.82 -29.35
N GLY A 135 1.64 8.72 -28.52
CA GLY A 135 0.25 8.70 -28.06
C GLY A 135 -0.02 7.74 -26.89
N VAL A 136 1.01 7.06 -26.37
CA VAL A 136 0.88 6.14 -25.22
C VAL A 136 1.59 6.70 -24.01
N TYR A 137 0.87 6.76 -22.88
CA TYR A 137 1.31 7.40 -21.64
C TYR A 137 1.12 6.49 -20.43
N LEU A 138 2.01 6.62 -19.45
CA LEU A 138 1.93 5.97 -18.15
C LEU A 138 1.28 6.92 -17.14
N CYS A 139 0.21 6.46 -16.48
CA CYS A 139 -0.65 7.29 -15.63
C CYS A 139 -0.88 6.73 -14.21
N SER A 140 -0.13 5.70 -13.81
CA SER A 140 -0.34 4.97 -12.56
C SER A 140 0.86 5.08 -11.61
N SER A 141 0.85 4.28 -10.53
CA SER A 141 1.80 4.28 -9.42
C SER A 141 3.26 4.07 -9.82
N SER A 142 3.53 3.53 -11.01
CA SER A 142 4.88 3.38 -11.55
C SER A 142 5.52 4.69 -12.00
N THR A 143 4.77 5.80 -12.05
CA THR A 143 5.27 7.15 -12.38
C THR A 143 5.27 8.05 -11.14
N PRO A 144 6.07 9.12 -11.08
CA PRO A 144 6.09 10.03 -9.93
C PRO A 144 4.73 10.75 -9.80
N PRO A 145 4.28 11.09 -8.58
CA PRO A 145 4.98 10.94 -7.30
C PRO A 145 4.93 9.52 -6.68
N GLY A 146 4.38 8.52 -7.38
CA GLY A 146 4.43 7.12 -6.99
C GLY A 146 3.08 6.53 -6.60
N GLY A 147 3.10 5.56 -5.69
CA GLY A 147 1.90 4.89 -5.18
C GLY A 147 1.00 5.81 -4.34
N GLY A 148 -0.26 5.39 -4.22
CA GLY A 148 -1.30 6.10 -3.46
C GLY A 148 -2.47 6.58 -4.33
N VAL A 149 -3.57 6.95 -3.69
CA VAL A 149 -4.83 7.34 -4.36
C VAL A 149 -4.94 8.87 -4.44
N HIS A 150 -3.87 9.54 -4.88
CA HIS A 150 -3.80 11.00 -4.94
C HIS A 150 -4.09 11.59 -6.34
N GLY A 151 -4.18 10.76 -7.39
CA GLY A 151 -4.56 11.17 -8.76
C GLY A 151 -3.51 11.92 -9.59
N MET A 152 -2.38 12.31 -9.00
CA MET A 152 -1.36 13.14 -9.66
C MET A 152 -0.67 12.45 -10.85
N CYS A 153 -0.45 11.13 -10.79
CA CYS A 153 0.17 10.39 -11.90
C CYS A 153 -0.69 10.51 -13.17
N GLY A 154 -2.01 10.30 -13.02
CA GLY A 154 -2.97 10.47 -14.12
C GLY A 154 -3.08 11.90 -14.61
N TYR A 155 -3.11 12.87 -13.68
CA TYR A 155 -3.12 14.29 -14.02
C TYR A 155 -1.91 14.69 -14.88
N HIS A 156 -0.70 14.30 -14.49
CA HIS A 156 0.51 14.66 -15.23
C HIS A 156 0.62 13.93 -16.57
N ALA A 157 0.19 12.67 -16.65
CA ALA A 157 0.10 11.94 -17.91
C ALA A 157 -0.87 12.61 -18.88
N ALA A 158 -2.06 13.00 -18.42
CA ALA A 158 -3.04 13.73 -19.22
C ALA A 158 -2.48 15.07 -19.74
N ARG A 159 -1.77 15.81 -18.88
CA ARG A 159 -1.09 17.05 -19.31
C ARG A 159 0.02 16.82 -20.33
N ALA A 160 0.76 15.72 -20.24
CA ALA A 160 1.74 15.35 -21.26
C ALA A 160 1.04 15.07 -22.60
N ALA A 161 -0.03 14.28 -22.59
CA ALA A 161 -0.82 13.98 -23.78
C ALA A 161 -1.41 15.24 -24.45
N LEU A 162 -1.98 16.16 -23.65
CA LEU A 162 -2.55 17.41 -24.15
C LEU A 162 -1.51 18.28 -24.88
N ARG A 163 -0.28 18.35 -24.33
CA ARG A 163 0.81 19.10 -24.96
C ARG A 163 1.31 18.44 -26.25
N ASP A 164 1.48 17.13 -26.23
CA ASP A 164 2.11 16.40 -27.34
C ASP A 164 1.20 16.21 -28.55
N ILE A 165 -0.09 15.98 -28.31
CA ILE A 165 -1.06 15.64 -29.36
C ILE A 165 -1.79 16.89 -29.84
N PHE A 166 -2.15 17.78 -28.92
CA PHE A 166 -3.06 18.89 -29.21
C PHE A 166 -2.41 20.28 -29.08
N ALA A 167 -1.13 20.36 -28.70
CA ALA A 167 -0.44 21.61 -28.39
C ALA A 167 -1.17 22.47 -27.33
N LYS A 168 -1.90 21.83 -26.40
CA LYS A 168 -2.65 22.49 -25.30
C LYS A 168 -1.87 22.40 -23.98
N ARG A 169 -1.91 23.45 -23.16
CA ARG A 169 -1.17 23.56 -21.89
C ARG A 169 -1.88 22.92 -20.69
#